data_AF-A0A699ZHZ2-F1
#
_entry.id   AF-A0A699ZHZ2-F1
#
_cell.length_a   1.000
_cell.length_b   1.000
_cell.length_c   1.000
_cell.angle_alpha   90.00
_cell.angle_beta   90.00
_cell.angle_gamma   90.00
#
_symmetry.space_group_name_H-M   'P 1'
#
loop_
_entity.id
_entity.type
_entity.pdbx_description
1 polymer ?
#
loop_
_entity_poly.entity_id
_entity_poly.type
_entity_poly.pdbx_seq_one_letter_code
_entity_poly.pdbx_strand_id
1 'polypeptide(L)'
;MDDFERAVLISFNFSGTVDAALKERADAFIRDIKQNPEVWRLCIERFSVTGYPEVKFWCLQTLHEVIRSSYKLLPQPAQQLLKSALMTWVVRDCNDSQRPLPP
;
A
#
# COMPACT_ATOMS: atom_id res chain seq x y z
N MET A 1 11.38 9.95 -3.41
CA MET A 1 10.07 10.18 -2.81
C MET A 1 9.18 10.86 -3.83
N ASP A 2 8.23 10.12 -4.39
CA ASP A 2 7.27 10.61 -5.38
C ASP A 2 6.01 11.21 -4.73
N ASP A 3 5.15 11.81 -5.54
CA ASP A 3 3.94 12.51 -5.08
C ASP A 3 2.93 11.58 -4.40
N PHE A 4 2.88 10.29 -4.76
CA PHE A 4 2.03 9.33 -4.08
C PHE A 4 2.55 9.02 -2.67
N GLU A 5 3.85 8.75 -2.51
CA GLU A 5 4.43 8.57 -1.16
C GLU A 5 4.21 9.79 -0.28
N ARG A 6 4.36 11.00 -0.83
CA ARG A 6 4.11 12.25 -0.09
C ARG A 6 2.65 12.36 0.34
N ALA A 7 1.71 12.09 -0.55
CA ALA A 7 0.30 12.14 -0.23
C ALA A 7 -0.08 11.13 0.87
N VAL A 8 0.47 9.90 0.82
CA VAL A 8 0.26 8.93 1.88
C VAL A 8 0.84 9.43 3.21
N LEU A 9 2.09 9.93 3.24
CA LEU A 9 2.66 10.44 4.50
C LEU A 9 1.86 11.61 5.10
N ILE A 10 1.35 12.50 4.25
CA ILE A 10 0.48 13.61 4.69
C ILE A 10 -0.85 13.06 5.26
N SER A 11 -1.43 12.06 4.60
CA SER A 11 -2.66 11.38 5.05
C SER A 11 -2.49 10.69 6.40
N PHE A 12 -1.33 10.10 6.68
CA PHE A 12 -1.00 9.47 7.95
C PHE A 12 -0.40 10.41 9.00
N ASN A 13 -0.21 11.70 8.68
CA ASN A 13 0.26 12.66 9.66
C ASN A 13 -0.87 13.08 10.62
N PHE A 14 -0.70 12.74 11.90
CA PHE A 14 -1.61 13.09 12.99
C PHE A 14 -1.00 14.03 14.04
N SER A 15 0.20 14.59 13.80
CA SER A 15 0.87 15.46 14.77
C SER A 15 0.29 16.89 14.83
N GLY A 16 -0.68 17.20 13.96
CA GLY A 16 -1.30 18.53 13.87
C GLY A 16 -0.42 19.59 13.19
N THR A 17 0.75 19.21 12.66
CA THR A 17 1.67 20.14 11.99
C THR A 17 1.34 20.38 10.52
N VAL A 18 0.42 19.60 9.96
CA VAL A 18 0.01 19.67 8.56
C VAL A 18 -1.27 20.49 8.44
N ASP A 19 -1.25 21.45 7.53
CA ASP A 19 -2.42 22.24 7.14
C ASP A 19 -3.60 21.32 6.72
N ALA A 20 -4.79 21.61 7.24
CA ALA A 20 -5.98 20.79 7.03
C ALA A 20 -6.35 20.68 5.54
N ALA A 21 -6.21 21.77 4.77
CA ALA A 21 -6.51 21.77 3.34
C ALA A 21 -5.46 21.00 2.54
N LEU A 22 -4.20 20.98 2.97
CA LEU A 22 -3.19 20.09 2.40
C LEU A 22 -3.50 18.61 2.69
N LYS A 23 -3.93 18.28 3.91
CA LYS A 23 -4.32 16.91 4.28
C LYS A 23 -5.51 16.43 3.45
N GLU A 24 -6.56 17.24 3.35
CA GLU A 24 -7.74 16.92 2.56
C GLU A 24 -7.40 16.66 1.08
N ARG A 25 -6.51 17.47 0.50
CA ARG A 25 -6.01 17.26 -0.88
C ARG A 25 -5.25 15.94 -1.03
N ALA A 26 -4.39 15.62 -0.08
CA ALA A 26 -3.66 14.35 -0.08
C ALA A 26 -4.62 13.14 0.04
N ASP A 27 -5.61 13.23 0.92
CA ASP A 27 -6.64 12.20 1.10
C ASP A 27 -7.50 12.03 -0.16
N ALA A 28 -7.84 13.13 -0.83
CA ALA A 28 -8.56 13.09 -2.11
C ALA A 28 -7.73 12.43 -3.21
N PHE A 29 -6.44 12.77 -3.30
CA PHE A 29 -5.53 12.22 -4.29
C PHE A 29 -5.35 10.70 -4.13
N ILE A 30 -5.07 10.21 -2.92
CA ILE A 30 -4.91 8.76 -2.71
C ILE A 30 -6.24 8.01 -2.86
N ARG A 31 -7.38 8.65 -2.57
CA ARG A 31 -8.71 8.07 -2.80
C ARG A 31 -9.02 7.93 -4.30
N ASP A 32 -8.61 8.88 -5.12
CA ASP A 32 -8.72 8.81 -6.58
C ASP A 32 -7.87 7.67 -7.14
N ILE A 33 -6.62 7.54 -6.69
CA ILE A 33 -5.74 6.42 -7.05
C ILE A 33 -6.40 5.07 -6.73
N LYS A 34 -7.08 4.96 -5.59
CA LYS A 34 -7.81 3.73 -5.20
C LYS A 34 -8.96 3.37 -6.14
N GLN A 35 -9.52 4.30 -6.90
CA GLN A 35 -10.58 4.01 -7.87
C GLN A 35 -10.04 3.31 -9.12
N ASN A 36 -8.73 3.36 -9.36
CA ASN A 36 -8.12 2.69 -10.50
C ASN A 36 -8.23 1.15 -10.34
N PRO A 37 -8.85 0.43 -11.30
CA PRO A 37 -8.95 -1.04 -11.24
C PRO A 37 -7.60 -1.75 -11.15
N GLU A 38 -6.53 -1.11 -11.64
CA GLU A 38 -5.16 -1.61 -11.65
C GLU A 38 -4.32 -1.11 -10.46
N VAL A 39 -4.93 -0.49 -9.43
CA VAL A 39 -4.23 0.01 -8.23
C VAL A 39 -3.40 -1.06 -7.52
N TRP A 40 -3.79 -2.33 -7.66
CA TRP A 40 -3.05 -3.47 -7.12
C TRP A 40 -1.61 -3.55 -7.66
N ARG A 41 -1.36 -3.15 -8.91
CA ARG A 41 -0.01 -3.13 -9.51
C ARG A 41 0.87 -2.07 -8.87
N LEU A 42 0.31 -0.86 -8.69
CA LEU A 42 0.98 0.22 -7.96
C LEU A 42 1.35 -0.25 -6.56
N CYS A 43 0.42 -0.90 -5.84
CA CYS A 43 0.69 -1.39 -4.50
C CYS A 43 1.83 -2.42 -4.46
N ILE A 44 1.91 -3.34 -5.44
CA ILE A 44 2.98 -4.34 -5.52
C ILE A 44 4.34 -3.69 -5.76
N GLU A 45 4.40 -2.76 -6.71
CA GLU A 45 5.62 -2.04 -7.04
C GLU A 45 6.10 -1.21 -5.84
N ARG A 46 5.20 -0.40 -5.26
CA ARG A 46 5.51 0.54 -4.19
C ARG A 46 5.87 -0.13 -2.88
N PHE A 47 5.17 -1.20 -2.50
CA PHE A 47 5.49 -1.96 -1.29
C PHE A 47 6.93 -2.50 -1.30
N SER A 48 7.44 -2.85 -2.48
CA SER A 48 8.76 -3.45 -2.64
C SER A 48 9.91 -2.44 -2.55
N VAL A 49 9.66 -1.17 -2.90
CA VAL A 49 10.70 -0.13 -2.99
C VAL A 49 10.66 0.90 -1.86
N THR A 50 9.49 1.11 -1.24
CA THR A 50 9.34 2.18 -0.25
C THR A 50 9.99 1.82 1.09
N GLY A 51 10.62 2.83 1.71
CA GLY A 51 11.15 2.74 3.07
C GLY A 51 10.12 3.09 4.15
N TYR A 52 8.98 3.66 3.77
CA TYR A 52 8.01 4.25 4.70
C TYR A 52 6.94 3.24 5.16
N PRO A 53 6.80 2.97 6.47
CA PRO A 53 5.79 2.05 6.99
C PRO A 53 4.35 2.43 6.62
N GLU A 54 4.04 3.73 6.58
CA GLU A 54 2.71 4.26 6.23
C GLU A 54 2.35 3.92 4.78
N VAL A 55 3.31 4.03 3.86
CA VAL A 55 3.14 3.66 2.45
C VAL A 55 2.94 2.15 2.33
N LYS A 56 3.73 1.36 3.05
CA LYS A 56 3.56 -0.11 3.08
C LYS A 56 2.18 -0.51 3.60
N PHE A 57 1.75 0.10 4.70
CA PHE A 57 0.45 -0.16 5.31
C PHE A 57 -0.69 0.19 4.35
N TRP A 58 -0.64 1.36 3.72
CA TRP A 58 -1.63 1.78 2.73
C TRP A 58 -1.70 0.80 1.55
N CYS A 59 -0.54 0.34 1.04
CA CYS A 59 -0.48 -0.64 -0.05
C CYS A 59 -1.14 -1.97 0.37
N LEU A 60 -0.84 -2.48 1.57
CA LEU A 60 -1.43 -3.72 2.08
C LEU A 60 -2.94 -3.60 2.31
N GLN A 61 -3.40 -2.48 2.89
CA GLN A 61 -4.82 -2.23 3.09
C GLN A 61 -5.56 -2.22 1.74
N THR A 62 -5.01 -1.54 0.75
CA THR A 62 -5.59 -1.45 -0.60
C THR A 62 -5.61 -2.81 -1.29
N LEU A 63 -4.53 -3.58 -1.20
CA LEU A 63 -4.48 -4.95 -1.72
C LEU A 63 -5.51 -5.85 -1.06
N HIS A 64 -5.69 -5.78 0.26
CA HIS A 64 -6.73 -6.52 0.96
C HIS A 64 -8.12 -6.15 0.43
N GLU A 65 -8.43 -4.85 0.27
CA GLU A 65 -9.70 -4.39 -0.30
C GLU A 65 -9.93 -5.00 -1.69
N VAL A 66 -8.94 -4.92 -2.60
CA VAL A 66 -9.00 -5.50 -3.96
C VAL A 66 -9.19 -7.02 -3.93
N ILE A 67 -8.45 -7.73 -3.07
CA ILE A 67 -8.55 -9.19 -2.97
C ILE A 67 -9.96 -9.58 -2.51
N ARG A 68 -10.49 -8.86 -1.54
CA ARG A 68 -11.80 -9.15 -0.95
C ARG A 68 -12.94 -8.86 -1.92
N SER A 69 -12.87 -7.78 -2.70
CA SER A 69 -13.94 -7.38 -3.61
C SER A 69 -13.86 -8.03 -4.99
N SER A 70 -12.65 -8.21 -5.52
CA SER A 70 -12.44 -8.34 -6.97
C SER A 70 -11.48 -9.46 -7.37
N TYR A 71 -10.84 -10.18 -6.45
CA TYR A 71 -9.83 -11.20 -6.79
C TYR A 71 -10.30 -12.23 -7.82
N LYS A 72 -11.53 -12.74 -7.65
CA LYS A 72 -12.13 -13.74 -8.57
C LYS A 72 -12.45 -13.17 -9.94
N LEU A 73 -12.59 -11.85 -10.06
CA LEU A 73 -12.87 -11.14 -11.31
C LEU A 73 -11.58 -10.79 -12.07
N LEU A 74 -10.43 -10.81 -11.39
CA LEU A 74 -9.14 -10.56 -12.04
C LEU A 74 -8.79 -11.70 -13.01
N PRO A 75 -8.12 -11.41 -14.14
CA PRO A 75 -7.57 -12.44 -15.00
C PRO A 75 -6.62 -13.37 -14.24
N GLN A 76 -6.58 -14.65 -14.63
CA GLN A 76 -5.72 -15.65 -13.97
C GLN A 76 -4.24 -15.23 -13.86
N PRO A 77 -3.62 -14.58 -14.88
CA PRO A 77 -2.25 -14.08 -14.74
C PRO A 77 -2.09 -13.02 -13.64
N ALA A 78 -3.06 -12.12 -13.49
CA ALA A 78 -3.03 -11.08 -12.46
C ALA A 78 -3.18 -11.69 -11.05
N GLN A 79 -4.05 -12.69 -10.90
CA GLN A 79 -4.19 -13.45 -9.65
C GLN A 79 -2.88 -14.13 -9.24
N GLN A 80 -2.21 -14.78 -10.19
CA GLN A 80 -0.91 -15.43 -9.94
C GLN A 80 0.16 -14.43 -9.55
N LEU A 81 0.25 -13.29 -10.25
CA LEU A 81 1.24 -12.25 -9.94
C LEU A 81 1.04 -11.69 -8.53
N LEU A 82 -0.21 -11.39 -8.16
CA LEU A 82 -0.55 -10.88 -6.84
C LEU A 82 -0.25 -11.90 -5.73
N LYS A 83 -0.58 -13.17 -5.94
CA LYS A 83 -0.24 -14.26 -5.01
C LYS A 83 1.26 -14.40 -4.84
N SER A 84 2.02 -14.44 -5.94
CA SER A 84 3.47 -14.57 -5.92
C SER A 84 4.12 -13.40 -5.18
N ALA A 85 3.70 -12.16 -5.46
CA ALA A 85 4.22 -10.97 -4.77
C ALA A 85 4.01 -11.05 -3.26
N LEU A 86 2.80 -11.39 -2.81
CA LEU A 86 2.49 -11.54 -1.38
C LEU A 86 3.34 -12.64 -0.72
N MET A 87 3.48 -13.79 -1.38
CA MET A 87 4.31 -14.89 -0.84
C MET A 87 5.79 -14.49 -0.77
N THR A 88 6.31 -13.78 -1.77
CA THR A 88 7.68 -13.24 -1.74
C THR A 88 7.88 -12.30 -0.56
N TRP A 89 6.91 -11.43 -0.26
CA TRP A 89 7.01 -10.53 0.90
C TRP A 89 6.95 -11.29 2.23
N VAL A 90 6.06 -12.27 2.36
CA VAL A 90 6.01 -13.11 3.58
C VAL A 90 7.34 -13.84 3.78
N VAL A 91 7.88 -14.44 2.73
CA VAL A 91 9.18 -15.13 2.83
C VAL A 91 10.32 -14.16 3.14
N ARG A 92 10.32 -12.95 2.56
CA ARG A 92 11.37 -11.95 2.81
C ARG A 92 11.28 -11.33 4.20
N ASP A 93 10.09 -10.92 4.61
CA ASP A 93 9.86 -10.04 5.76
C ASP A 93 9.43 -10.81 7.03
N CYS A 94 8.88 -12.03 6.89
CA CYS A 94 8.42 -12.84 8.03
C CYS A 94 9.30 -14.06 8.33
N ASN A 95 10.08 -14.59 7.38
CA ASN A 95 11.03 -15.67 7.69
C ASN A 95 12.33 -15.18 8.33
N ASP A 96 12.51 -13.87 8.47
CA ASP A 96 13.58 -13.31 9.31
C ASP A 96 13.14 -13.34 10.78
N SER A 97 13.10 -14.55 11.35
CA SER A 97 12.73 -14.85 12.74
C SER A 97 13.63 -14.18 13.80
N GLN A 98 14.58 -13.33 13.39
CA GLN A 98 15.56 -12.69 14.27
C GLN A 98 15.21 -11.26 14.69
N ARG A 99 14.15 -10.63 14.16
CA ARG A 99 13.72 -9.32 14.66
C ARG A 99 12.76 -9.46 15.84
N PRO A 100 13.14 -9.03 17.05
CA PRO A 100 12.20 -8.97 18.16
C PRO A 100 11.05 -8.03 17.77
N LEU A 101 9.83 -8.43 18.15
CA LEU A 101 8.67 -7.56 18.03
C LEU A 101 8.94 -6.28 18.84
N PRO A 102 8.62 -5.09 18.32
CA PRO A 102 8.71 -3.87 19.10
C PRO A 102 7.81 -4.00 20.35
N PRO A 103 8.23 -3.43 21.49
CA PRO A 103 7.49 -3.52 22.76
C PRO A 103 6.10 -2.90 22.69
#